data_AF-A0A101GDW7-F1
#
_entry.id   AF-A0A101GDW7-F1
#
_cell.length_a   1.000
_cell.length_b   1.000
_cell.length_c   1.000
_cell.angle_alpha   90.00
_cell.angle_beta   90.00
_cell.angle_gamma   90.00
#
_symmetry.space_group_name_H-M   'P 1'
#
loop_
_entity.id
_entity.type
_entity.pdbx_description
1 polymer ?
#
loop_
_entity_poly.entity_id
_entity_poly.type
_entity_poly.pdbx_seq_one_letter_code
_entity_poly.pdbx_strand_id
1 'polypeptide(L)' 'MLCRLSVKNYALIEELEFEPGTGFNIITGETGAGKSILLGALGLILGNRADTQVLRNPSQKCIIEGTFRVNMEAVSRFLS' A
#
# COMPACT_ATOMS: atom_id res chain seq x y z
N MET A 1 2.06 9.43 -9.32
CA MET A 1 3.18 8.53 -8.96
C MET A 1 3.22 8.34 -7.46
N LEU A 2 3.38 7.11 -6.97
CA LEU A 2 3.54 6.82 -5.54
C LEU A 2 4.84 7.45 -5.02
N CYS A 3 4.75 8.18 -3.91
CA CYS A 3 5.87 8.84 -3.25
C CYS A 3 6.19 8.17 -1.90
N ARG A 4 5.17 7.71 -1.18
CA ARG A 4 5.32 7.01 0.10
C ARG A 4 4.17 6.04 0.29
N LEU A 5 4.47 4.88 0.87
CA LEU A 5 3.52 3.87 1.33
C LEU A 5 3.81 3.60 2.81
N SER A 6 2.80 3.80 3.66
CA SER A 6 2.83 3.37 5.06
C SER A 6 1.81 2.27 5.27
N VAL A 7 2.20 1.20 5.95
CA VAL A 7 1.36 0.04 6.23
C VAL A 7 1.51 -0.34 7.70
N LYS A 8 0.38 -0.48 8.40
CA LYS A 8 0.33 -0.98 9.78
C LYS A 8 -0.68 -2.11 9.92
N ASN A 9 -0.29 -3.15 10.66
CA ASN A 9 -1.15 -4.27 11.03
C ASN A 9 -1.77 -5.04 9.84
N TYR A 10 -0.94 -5.37 8.83
CA TYR A 10 -1.37 -6.00 7.58
C TYR A 10 -0.54 -7.25 7.23
N ALA A 11 -1.17 -8.42 7.20
CA ALA A 11 -0.58 -9.73 6.97
C ALA A 11 0.61 -10.01 7.89
N LEU A 12 1.84 -10.05 7.35
CA LEU A 12 3.07 -10.21 8.12
C LEU A 12 3.68 -8.88 8.56
N ILE A 13 3.16 -7.75 8.09
CA ILE A 13 3.64 -6.41 8.39
C ILE A 13 3.01 -5.93 9.70
N GLU A 14 3.85 -5.67 10.69
CA GLU A 14 3.48 -4.89 11.86
C GLU A 14 3.50 -3.39 11.53
N GLU A 15 4.62 -2.90 11.00
CA GLU A 15 4.79 -1.55 10.50
C GLU A 15 5.77 -1.57 9.32
N LEU A 16 5.46 -0.81 8.27
CA LEU A 16 6.31 -0.62 7.10
C LEU A 16 6.19 0.82 6.63
N GLU A 17 7.34 1.42 6.33
CA GLU A 17 7.42 2.63 5.50
C GLU A 17 8.26 2.35 4.27
N PHE A 18 7.72 2.71 3.11
CA PHE A 18 8.37 2.52 1.82
C PHE A 18 8.28 3.78 0.98
N GLU A 19 9.44 4.30 0.57
CA GLU A 19 9.56 5.43 -0.34
C GLU A 19 10.22 4.93 -1.64
N PRO A 20 9.46 4.80 -2.74
CA PRO A 20 10.02 4.35 -4.01
C PRO A 20 11.02 5.38 -4.54
N GLY A 21 12.15 4.90 -5.08
CA GLY A 21 13.06 5.70 -5.85
C GLY A 21 12.45 6.12 -7.21
N THR A 22 13.15 7.00 -7.91
CA THR A 22 12.75 7.41 -9.27
C THR A 22 12.98 6.30 -10.28
N GLY A 23 12.07 6.16 -11.25
CA GLY A 23 12.23 5.19 -12.34
C GLY A 23 11.88 3.77 -11.92
N PHE A 24 12.79 2.82 -12.16
CA PHE A 24 12.52 1.40 -12.00
C PHE A 24 12.93 0.91 -10.61
N ASN A 25 11.93 0.52 -9.81
CA ASN A 25 12.13 -0.05 -8.48
C ASN A 25 12.00 -1.58 -8.56
N ILE A 26 12.98 -2.30 -8.03
CA ILE A 26 12.98 -3.76 -7.96
C ILE A 26 12.78 -4.17 -6.51
N ILE A 27 11.71 -4.94 -6.26
CA ILE A 27 11.45 -5.54 -4.94
C ILE A 27 11.83 -7.01 -5.02
N THR A 28 12.84 -7.42 -4.25
CA THR A 28 13.30 -8.81 -4.17
C THR A 28 12.88 -9.45 -2.84
N GLY A 29 13.06 -10.75 -2.72
CA GLY A 29 12.81 -11.48 -1.49
C GLY A 29 12.77 -12.98 -1.72
N GLU A 30 13.08 -13.77 -0.70
CA GLU A 30 13.24 -15.22 -0.78
C GLU A 30 11.93 -15.94 -1.12
N THR A 31 10.86 -15.66 -0.38
CA THR A 31 9.52 -16.20 -0.62
C THR A 31 8.52 -15.08 -0.98
N GLY A 32 7.51 -15.43 -1.77
CA GLY A 32 6.55 -14.49 -2.36
C GLY A 32 5.70 -13.69 -1.35
N ALA A 33 5.73 -14.05 -0.06
CA ALA A 33 4.93 -13.39 0.97
C ALA A 33 5.21 -11.88 1.04
N GLY A 34 6.46 -11.44 1.24
CA GLY A 34 6.76 -10.01 1.41
C GLY A 34 6.42 -9.16 0.18
N LYS A 35 6.66 -9.68 -1.03
CA LYS A 35 6.37 -9.00 -2.29
C LYS A 35 4.86 -8.89 -2.55
N SER A 36 4.14 -10.00 -2.43
CA SER A 36 2.69 -10.03 -2.65
C SER A 36 1.93 -9.25 -1.59
N ILE A 37 2.41 -9.22 -0.34
CA ILE A 37 1.83 -8.39 0.72
C ILE A 37 1.92 -6.91 0.34
N LEU A 38 3.07 -6.42 -0.14
CA LEU A 38 3.23 -5.03 -0.56
C LEU A 38 2.25 -4.67 -1.70
N LEU A 39 2.14 -5.55 -2.70
CA LEU A 39 1.20 -5.38 -3.81
C LEU A 39 -0.27 -5.43 -3.34
N GLY A 40 -0.58 -6.29 -2.38
CA GLY A 40 -1.91 -6.35 -1.76
C GLY A 40 -2.27 -5.04 -1.06
N ALA A 41 -1.33 -4.45 -0.30
CA ALA A 41 -1.54 -3.16 0.35
C ALA A 41 -1.80 -2.04 -0.67
N LEU A 42 -1.03 -1.99 -1.76
CA LEU A 42 -1.29 -1.05 -2.86
C LEU A 42 -2.64 -1.30 -3.53
N GLY A 43 -3.04 -2.56 -3.70
CA GLY A 43 -4.35 -2.91 -4.22
C GLY A 43 -5.49 -2.34 -3.37
N LEU A 44 -5.37 -2.37 -2.04
CA LEU A 44 -6.37 -1.80 -1.14
C LEU A 44 -6.48 -0.28 -1.27
N ILE A 45 -5.36 0.43 -1.47
CA ILE A 45 -5.39 1.88 -1.78
C ILE A 45 -6.15 2.15 -3.09
N LEU A 46 -6.01 1.27 -4.08
CA LEU A 46 -6.67 1.39 -5.38
C LEU A 46 -8.14 0.94 -5.37
N GLY A 47 -8.69 0.57 -4.20
CA GLY A 47 -10.11 0.23 -4.05
C GLY A 47 -10.43 -1.26 -4.15
N ASN A 48 -9.43 -2.15 -4.08
CA ASN A 48 -9.70 -3.58 -3.96
C ASN A 48 -10.49 -3.86 -2.67
N ARG A 49 -11.28 -4.94 -2.71
CA ARG A 49 -12.05 -5.38 -1.55
C ARG A 49 -11.12 -5.70 -0.38
N ALA A 50 -11.38 -5.08 0.76
CA ALA A 50 -10.73 -5.42 2.01
C ALA A 50 -11.27 -6.76 2.56
N ASP A 51 -10.35 -7.64 2.95
CA ASP A 51 -10.66 -8.89 3.66
C ASP A 51 -10.07 -8.81 5.06
N THR A 52 -10.87 -9.04 6.10
CA THR A 52 -10.40 -9.01 7.49
C THR A 52 -9.44 -10.16 7.84
N GLN A 53 -9.38 -11.22 7.02
CA GLN A 53 -8.43 -12.32 7.22
C GLN A 53 -6.97 -11.90 7.06
N VAL A 54 -6.72 -10.76 6.42
CA VAL A 54 -5.37 -10.21 6.25
C VAL A 54 -4.91 -9.42 7.48
N LEU A 55 -5.73 -9.25 8.51
CA LEU A 55 -5.33 -8.53 9.73
C LEU A 55 -4.26 -9.34 10.47
N ARG A 56 -3.12 -8.71 10.74
CA ARG A 56 -2.05 -9.34 11.55
C ARG A 56 -2.53 -9.55 12.99
N ASN A 57 -3.14 -8.52 13.56
CA ASN A 57 -3.77 -8.50 14.86
C ASN A 57 -5.23 -8.04 14.69
N PRO A 58 -6.21 -8.95 14.84
CA PRO A 58 -7.63 -8.64 14.70
C PRO A 58 -8.15 -7.59 15.70
N SER A 59 -7.44 -7.39 16.82
CA SER A 59 -7.79 -6.43 17.87
C SER A 59 -7.27 -5.01 17.60
N GLN A 60 -6.55 -4.80 16.49
CA GLN A 60 -5.98 -3.51 16.11
C GLN A 60 -6.52 -3.06 14.75
N LYS A 61 -6.52 -1.75 14.51
CA LYS A 61 -6.86 -1.21 13.19
C LYS A 61 -5.75 -1.53 12.20
N CYS A 62 -6.11 -1.94 10.99
CA CYS A 62 -5.19 -1.96 9.85
C CYS A 62 -5.26 -0.60 9.15
N ILE A 63 -4.10 -0.02 8.89
CA ILE A 63 -3.97 1.30 8.27
C ILE A 63 -3.03 1.15 7.07
N ILE A 64 -3.49 1.63 5.92
CA ILE A 64 -2.72 1.63 4.68
C ILE A 64 -2.86 3.01 4.07
N GLU A 65 -1.74 3.71 3.94
CA GLU A 65 -1.69 5.10 3.50
C GLU A 65 -0.71 5.22 2.33
N GLY A 66 -1.19 5.80 1.22
CA GLY A 66 -0.37 6.09 0.05
C GLY A 66 -0.34 7.58 -0.22
N THR A 67 0.86 8.15 -0.31
CA THR A 67 1.06 9.52 -0.79
C THR A 67 1.39 9.48 -2.28
N PHE A 68 0.62 10.20 -3.10
CA PHE A 68 0.83 10.23 -4.54
C PHE A 68 1.07 11.65 -5.03
N ARG A 69 2.06 11.81 -5.91
CA ARG A 69 2.14 12.98 -6.79
C ARG A 69 1.08 12.85 -7.88
N VAL A 70 0.18 13.82 -7.95
CA VAL A 70 -0.99 13.82 -8.83
C VAL A 70 -1.01 15.07 -9.71
N ASN A 71 -1.70 14.99 -10.85
CA ASN A 71 -2.06 16.18 -11.63
C ASN A 71 -3.36 16.74 -11.03
N MET A 72 -3.34 18.01 -10.58
CA MET A 72 -4.50 18.65 -9.95
C MET A 72 -5.72 18.74 -10.87
N GLU A 73 -5.55 18.87 -12.18
CA GLU A 73 -6.68 18.85 -13.12
C GLU A 73 -7.39 17.48 -13.11
N ALA A 74 -6.61 16.39 -13.11
CA ALA A 74 -7.14 15.03 -13.07
C ALA A 74 -7.89 14.75 -11.76
N VAL A 75 -7.35 15.24 -10.63
CA VAL A 75 -7.99 15.13 -9.32
C VAL A 75 -9.28 15.95 -9.26
N SER A 76 -9.25 17.19 -9.74
CA SER A 76 -10.43 18.06 -9.78
C SER A 76 -11.57 17.42 -10.59
N ARG A 77 -11.24 16.77 -11.72
CA ARG A 77 -12.21 16.04 -12.54
C ARG A 77 -12.74 14.77 -11.86
N PHE A 78 -11.93 14.09 -11.05
CA PHE A 78 -12.37 12.90 -10.32
C PHE A 78 -13.29 13.23 -9.13
N LEU A 79 -13.10 14.39 -8.51
CA LEU A 79 -13.86 14.83 -7.34
C LEU A 79 -15.11 15.67 -7.68
N SER A 80 -15.32 16.03 -8.94
CA SER A 80 -16.53 16.72 -9.43
C SER A 80 -17.56 15.73 -9.94
#